data_AF-P0DXW5-F1
#
_entry.id   AF-P0DXW5-F1
#
_cell.length_a   1.000
_cell.length_b   1.000
_cell.length_c   1.000
_cell.angle_alpha   90.00
_cell.angle_beta   90.00
_cell.angle_gamma   90.00
#
_symmetry.space_group_name_H-M   'P 1'
#
loop_
_entity.id
_entity.type
_entity.pdbx_description
1 polymer ?
#
loop_
_entity_poly.entity_id
_entity_poly.type
_entity_poly.pdbx_seq_one_letter_code
_entity_poly.pdbx_strand_id
1 'polypeptide(L)'
;MNSKFVLIVVFLAVVSICFANEVWDPEKCGCPPFDKVENAVCTKDRATYDNRCQFDCHAKFLSKSGKTLEESPCIESADPK
;
A
#
# COMPACT_ATOMS: atom_id res chain seq x y z
N MET A 1 -10.10 26.10 -33.96
CA MET A 1 -10.07 25.50 -32.61
C MET A 1 -8.96 26.20 -31.82
N ASN A 2 -9.28 26.83 -30.70
CA ASN A 2 -8.31 27.68 -29.99
C ASN A 2 -7.25 26.80 -29.32
N SER A 3 -5.97 26.94 -29.71
CA SER A 3 -4.86 26.14 -29.15
C SER A 3 -4.85 26.18 -27.61
N LYS A 4 -5.16 27.34 -27.02
CA LYS A 4 -5.32 27.50 -25.56
C LYS A 4 -6.39 26.59 -24.95
N PHE A 5 -7.51 26.40 -25.65
CA PHE A 5 -8.58 25.51 -25.19
C PHE A 5 -8.14 24.05 -25.18
N VAL A 6 -7.41 23.61 -26.23
CA VAL A 6 -6.86 22.25 -26.30
C VAL A 6 -5.90 22.00 -25.15
N LEU A 7 -4.99 22.95 -24.86
CA LEU A 7 -4.05 22.83 -23.75
C LEU A 7 -4.74 22.77 -22.39
N ILE A 8 -5.79 23.56 -22.18
CA ILE A 8 -6.57 23.53 -20.93
C ILE A 8 -7.25 22.17 -20.77
N VAL A 9 -7.89 21.63 -21.81
CA VAL A 9 -8.55 20.32 -21.74
C VAL A 9 -7.54 19.20 -21.44
N VAL A 10 -6.39 19.21 -22.11
CA VAL A 10 -5.31 18.25 -21.85
C VAL A 10 -4.82 18.37 -20.40
N PHE A 11 -4.59 19.59 -19.92
CA PHE A 11 -4.15 19.83 -18.55
C PHE A 11 -5.17 19.31 -17.53
N LEU A 12 -6.46 19.59 -17.71
CA LEU A 12 -7.53 19.09 -16.84
C LEU A 12 -7.65 17.57 -16.86
N ALA A 13 -7.49 16.93 -18.03
CA ALA A 13 -7.46 15.48 -18.14
C ALA A 13 -6.28 14.88 -17.38
N VAL A 14 -5.06 15.43 -17.55
CA VAL A 14 -3.86 14.98 -16.83
C VAL A 14 -4.01 15.15 -15.32
N VAL A 15 -4.48 16.32 -14.87
CA VAL A 15 -4.80 16.61 -13.46
C VAL A 15 -5.75 15.54 -12.93
N SER A 16 -6.88 15.29 -13.62
CA SER A 16 -7.89 14.32 -13.17
C SER A 16 -7.33 12.90 -13.02
N ILE A 17 -6.42 12.49 -13.90
CA ILE A 17 -5.75 11.18 -13.84
C ILE A 17 -4.81 11.08 -12.62
N CYS A 18 -4.11 12.16 -12.27
CA CYS A 18 -3.14 12.16 -11.16
C CYS A 18 -3.80 12.02 -9.77
N PHE A 19 -4.97 12.60 -9.54
CA PHE A 19 -5.60 12.66 -8.21
C PHE A 19 -6.32 11.37 -7.78
N ALA A 20 -6.47 10.39 -8.68
CA ALA A 20 -7.30 9.21 -8.42
C ALA A 20 -6.58 8.05 -7.68
N ASN A 21 -5.29 8.19 -7.34
CA ASN A 21 -4.54 7.10 -6.73
C ASN A 21 -4.45 7.30 -5.20
N GLU A 22 -5.38 6.68 -4.46
CA GLU A 22 -5.20 6.53 -3.01
C GLU A 22 -4.05 5.58 -2.72
N VAL A 23 -2.98 6.10 -2.12
CA VAL A 23 -1.84 5.31 -1.67
C VAL A 23 -2.06 4.92 -0.21
N TRP A 24 -1.79 3.66 0.13
CA TRP A 24 -1.83 3.20 1.51
C TRP A 24 -0.78 3.92 2.37
N ASP A 25 -1.15 4.27 3.59
CA ASP A 25 -0.31 5.01 4.54
C ASP A 25 -0.39 4.32 5.93
N PRO A 26 0.69 3.68 6.40
CA PRO A 26 0.71 2.97 7.67
C PRO A 26 0.52 3.87 8.89
N GLU A 27 0.89 5.16 8.82
CA GLU A 27 0.81 6.06 9.97
C GLU A 27 -0.65 6.32 10.38
N LYS A 28 -1.58 6.24 9.41
CA LYS A 28 -3.02 6.38 9.64
C LYS A 28 -3.65 5.21 10.38
N CYS A 29 -2.94 4.09 10.52
CA CYS A 29 -3.46 2.92 11.22
C CYS A 29 -3.49 3.09 12.73
N GLY A 30 -2.67 3.99 13.30
CA GLY A 30 -2.55 4.17 14.76
C GLY A 30 -2.03 2.91 15.48
N CYS A 31 -1.31 2.04 14.76
CA CYS A 31 -0.73 0.82 15.32
C CYS A 31 0.53 1.14 16.13
N PRO A 32 0.87 0.33 17.15
CA PRO A 32 2.16 0.43 17.81
C PRO A 32 3.30 0.18 16.80
N PRO A 33 4.49 0.74 17.04
CA PRO A 33 5.66 0.47 16.22
C PRO A 33 6.07 -1.00 16.28
N PHE A 34 7.01 -1.38 15.42
CA PHE A 34 7.66 -2.68 15.50
C PHE A 34 8.25 -2.95 16.90
N ASP A 35 7.95 -4.12 17.46
CA ASP A 35 8.47 -4.56 18.76
C ASP A 35 9.46 -5.73 18.58
N LYS A 36 9.02 -6.83 17.94
CA LYS A 36 9.82 -8.03 17.74
C LYS A 36 9.54 -8.68 16.39
N VAL A 37 10.57 -9.29 15.81
CA VAL A 37 10.48 -10.05 14.54
C VAL A 37 9.47 -11.19 14.64
N GLU A 38 9.34 -11.81 15.81
CA GLU A 38 8.38 -12.91 16.08
C GLU A 38 6.91 -12.49 15.91
N ASN A 39 6.61 -11.19 16.02
CA ASN A 39 5.26 -10.66 15.84
C ASN A 39 4.97 -10.24 14.39
N ALA A 40 5.97 -10.29 13.50
CA ALA A 40 5.82 -9.87 12.12
C ALA A 40 4.86 -10.80 11.38
N VAL A 41 4.07 -10.22 10.48
CA VAL A 41 3.19 -10.97 9.59
C VAL A 41 3.70 -10.80 8.17
N CYS A 42 4.01 -11.90 7.50
CA CYS A 42 4.50 -11.88 6.12
C CYS A 42 3.40 -12.32 5.16
N THR A 43 3.48 -11.82 3.92
CA THR A 43 2.53 -12.17 2.86
C THR A 43 3.22 -12.83 1.69
N LYS A 44 2.44 -13.55 0.87
CA LYS A 44 2.92 -14.18 -0.37
C LYS A 44 3.58 -13.19 -1.33
N ASP A 45 3.17 -11.92 -1.30
CA ASP A 45 3.74 -10.85 -2.11
C ASP A 45 5.13 -10.38 -1.62
N ARG A 46 5.68 -11.04 -0.58
CA ARG A 46 6.93 -10.71 0.10
C ARG A 46 6.88 -9.36 0.83
N ALA A 47 5.69 -8.92 1.21
CA ALA A 47 5.54 -7.82 2.15
C ALA A 47 5.61 -8.35 3.58
N THR A 48 6.28 -7.60 4.46
CA THR A 48 6.35 -7.88 5.89
C THR A 48 5.70 -6.72 6.63
N TYR A 49 4.75 -7.04 7.50
CA TYR A 49 4.09 -6.11 8.40
C TYR A 49 4.69 -6.27 9.78
N ASP A 50 4.98 -5.15 10.44
CA ASP A 50 5.69 -5.14 11.72
C ASP A 50 4.96 -5.90 12.83
N ASN A 51 3.64 -5.92 12.74
CA ASN A 51 2.76 -6.60 13.67
C ASN A 51 1.40 -6.88 13.04
N ARG A 52 0.60 -7.68 13.74
CA ARG A 52 -0.76 -8.04 13.31
C ARG A 52 -1.66 -6.82 13.08
N CYS A 53 -1.52 -5.76 13.88
CA CYS A 53 -2.31 -4.54 13.72
C CYS A 53 -2.10 -3.89 12.35
N GLN A 54 -0.84 -3.74 11.92
CA GLN A 54 -0.53 -3.17 10.61
C GLN A 54 -1.03 -4.04 9.46
N PHE A 55 -0.88 -5.37 9.57
CA PHE A 55 -1.41 -6.32 8.60
C PHE A 55 -2.93 -6.20 8.44
N ASP A 56 -3.68 -6.25 9.54
CA ASP A 56 -5.13 -6.16 9.52
C ASP A 56 -5.61 -4.78 9.03
N CYS A 57 -4.88 -3.71 9.35
CA CYS A 57 -5.16 -2.37 8.84
C CYS A 57 -5.03 -2.29 7.32
N HIS A 58 -3.93 -2.82 6.75
CA HIS A 58 -3.74 -2.82 5.31
C HIS A 58 -4.72 -3.78 4.61
N ALA A 59 -5.04 -4.93 5.20
CA ALA A 59 -6.08 -5.82 4.69
C ALA A 59 -7.44 -5.10 4.55
N LYS A 60 -7.82 -4.28 5.55
CA LYS A 60 -9.03 -3.44 5.49
C LYS A 60 -8.95 -2.34 4.44
N PHE A 61 -7.76 -1.78 4.19
CA PHE A 61 -7.58 -0.81 3.11
C PHE A 61 -7.81 -1.46 1.74
N LEU A 62 -7.20 -2.63 1.51
CA LEU A 62 -7.28 -3.36 0.25
C LEU A 62 -8.68 -3.94 -0.04
N SER A 63 -9.44 -4.30 1.01
CA SER A 63 -10.79 -4.83 0.84
C SER A 63 -11.75 -3.83 0.19
N LYS A 64 -11.51 -2.52 0.34
CA LYS A 64 -12.26 -1.47 -0.36
C LYS A 64 -12.11 -1.54 -1.88
N SER A 65 -10.99 -2.06 -2.36
CA SER A 65 -10.69 -2.25 -3.78
C SER A 65 -10.89 -3.71 -4.23
N GLY A 66 -11.51 -4.55 -3.41
CA GLY A 66 -11.71 -5.98 -3.71
C GLY A 66 -10.42 -6.81 -3.72
N LYS A 67 -9.35 -6.32 -3.09
CA LYS A 67 -8.07 -7.03 -2.94
C LYS A 67 -7.97 -7.64 -1.55
N THR A 68 -7.14 -8.67 -1.40
CA THR A 68 -6.93 -9.40 -0.15
C THR A 68 -5.44 -9.64 0.07
N LEU A 69 -5.01 -9.68 1.34
CA LEU A 69 -3.67 -10.13 1.70
C LEU A 69 -3.70 -11.63 2.02
N GLU A 70 -2.77 -12.38 1.42
CA GLU A 70 -2.56 -13.78 1.74
C GLU A 70 -1.32 -13.94 2.62
N GLU A 71 -1.52 -14.38 3.86
CA GLU A 71 -0.43 -14.67 4.80
C GLU A 71 0.47 -15.78 4.25
N SER A 72 1.77 -15.67 4.52
CA SER A 72 2.78 -16.68 4.22
C SER A 72 3.84 -16.73 5.32
N PRO A 73 4.63 -17.81 5.41
CA PRO A 73 5.79 -17.83 6.30
C PRO A 73 6.72 -16.67 6.00
N CYS A 74 7.27 -16.06 7.05
CA CYS A 74 8.33 -15.08 6.91
C CYS A 74 9.59 -15.79 6.42
N ILE A 75 10.15 -15.28 5.32
CA ILE A 75 11.46 -15.73 4.87
C ILE A 75 12.46 -14.93 5.70
N GLU A 76 13.06 -15.58 6.70
CA GLU A 76 14.29 -15.06 7.28
C GLU A 76 15.27 -14.94 6.10
N SER A 77 15.75 -13.73 5.82
CA SER A 77 16.72 -13.51 4.75
C SER A 77 17.82 -14.53 4.97
N ALA A 78 17.88 -15.54 4.10
CA ALA A 78 18.97 -16.49 4.12
C ALA A 78 20.24 -15.65 4.02
N ASP A 79 21.01 -15.60 5.11
CA ASP A 79 22.29 -14.92 5.16
C ASP A 79 23.04 -15.23 3.86
N PRO A 80 23.47 -14.23 3.08
CA PRO A 80 24.40 -14.49 1.99
C PRO A 80 25.62 -15.15 2.61
N LYS A 81 25.80 -16.45 2.36
CA LYS A 81 27.05 -17.15 2.67
C LYS A 81 28.22 -16.52 1.93
#